data_AF-A0A8S4GLP5-F1
#
_entry.id   AF-A0A8S4GLP5-F1
#
_cell.length_a   1.000
_cell.length_b   1.000
_cell.length_c   1.000
_cell.angle_alpha   90.00
_cell.angle_beta   90.00
_cell.angle_gamma   90.00
#
_symmetry.space_group_name_H-M   'P 1'
#
loop_
_entity.id
_entity.type
_entity.pdbx_description
1 polymer ?
#
loop_
_entity_poly.entity_id
_entity_poly.type
_entity_poly.pdbx_seq_one_letter_code
_entity_poly.pdbx_strand_id
1 'polypeptide(L)'
;MLTSSRIMLRASTKAIGRCASVPRRACPLVSSPSPRSSQPIHTVNGARASGRVQASAVSEAPVQKDEVITGKPDCNVTESIFDRIGTDLHRKPDHPLGIIKGVIYDFFEQKHPGMFNTFDSLRPVVSAKANFDEVLVPADHVSRSYNDTYYVDSETVLRCHTSAHQAEMLRNGETRFLVTGDVYRRDTVDATHYPVFHQMEGVRVFTDEEIAAAGCSGAELAEKDLKETLEQLATHLFGECEMRWVDAYFPFTEPSFELEIFYQGEWLEVLGCGVMEQEILDKNGREGSKAWAFGLGLERLAMVLFKIPDIRLFWSSDERFLSQFKAGDMSTEFKPFSKYPPCFKDMAFWVSEDFTENNLCEIVRSVAGDIAEEVKLIDDFTNPKTGKRSNCYRIAYRSMERSLTDEEINALQEEVRSQTAAKLGVELR
;
A
#
# COMPACT_ATOMS: atom_id res chain seq x y z
N MET A 1 23.08 21.44 -11.72
CA MET A 1 21.75 21.28 -12.34
C MET A 1 21.36 19.83 -12.14
N LEU A 2 20.83 19.52 -10.95
CA LEU A 2 20.46 18.17 -10.53
C LEU A 2 19.00 17.94 -10.91
N THR A 3 18.76 16.89 -11.67
CA THR A 3 17.45 16.41 -12.10
C THR A 3 16.67 15.87 -10.90
N SER A 4 15.49 16.43 -10.67
CA SER A 4 14.51 15.99 -9.70
C SER A 4 14.01 14.58 -10.05
N SER A 5 14.50 13.56 -9.34
CA SER A 5 13.94 12.22 -9.38
C SER A 5 12.64 12.20 -8.59
N ARG A 6 11.51 12.13 -9.29
CA ARG A 6 10.20 11.92 -8.71
C ARG A 6 10.16 10.49 -8.16
N ILE A 7 10.03 10.32 -6.84
CA ILE A 7 9.30 9.17 -6.28
C ILE A 7 7.84 9.40 -6.71
N MET A 8 7.53 8.99 -7.93
CA MET A 8 6.18 8.98 -8.47
C MET A 8 5.81 7.53 -8.74
N LEU A 9 4.81 7.05 -7.99
CA LEU A 9 3.92 6.00 -8.48
C LEU A 9 3.46 6.43 -9.88
N ARG A 10 3.98 5.78 -10.93
CA ARG A 10 3.46 5.94 -12.29
C ARG A 10 2.47 4.82 -12.57
N ALA A 11 1.19 5.08 -12.37
CA ALA A 11 0.14 4.30 -13.05
C ALA A 11 0.04 4.80 -14.50
N SER A 12 0.42 3.93 -15.44
CA SER A 12 0.35 4.20 -16.88
C SER A 12 -1.11 4.24 -17.35
N THR A 13 -1.69 5.42 -17.53
CA THR A 13 -2.92 5.57 -18.34
C THR A 13 -2.57 5.60 -19.83
N LYS A 14 -2.85 4.52 -20.56
CA LYS A 14 -2.94 4.57 -22.03
C LYS A 14 -4.23 3.96 -22.56
N ALA A 15 -4.82 4.71 -23.50
CA ALA A 15 -6.15 4.56 -24.05
C ALA A 15 -6.40 3.25 -24.81
N ILE A 16 -7.64 2.79 -24.71
CA ILE A 16 -8.23 1.62 -25.37
C ILE A 16 -8.19 1.80 -26.90
N GLY A 17 -7.35 1.01 -27.57
CA GLY A 17 -7.39 0.80 -29.02
C GLY A 17 -8.04 -0.54 -29.35
N ARG A 18 -9.20 -0.50 -30.04
CA ARG A 18 -9.84 -1.69 -30.61
C ARG A 18 -8.95 -2.35 -31.67
N CYS A 19 -8.75 -3.67 -31.64
CA CYS A 19 -8.85 -4.49 -32.86
C CYS A 19 -8.91 -6.02 -32.65
N ALA A 20 -9.81 -6.61 -33.45
CA ALA A 20 -9.76 -7.90 -34.16
C ALA A 20 -9.57 -9.23 -33.41
N SER A 21 -10.65 -10.02 -33.47
CA SER A 21 -10.76 -11.45 -33.24
C SER A 21 -9.88 -12.32 -34.15
N VAL A 22 -9.20 -13.32 -33.59
CA VAL A 22 -8.57 -14.46 -34.31
C VAL A 22 -8.85 -15.76 -33.52
N PRO A 23 -9.16 -16.90 -34.18
CA PRO A 23 -9.92 -18.00 -33.56
C PRO A 23 -9.06 -19.01 -32.79
N ARG A 24 -9.67 -19.62 -31.76
CA ARG A 24 -9.11 -20.71 -30.95
C ARG A 24 -8.95 -21.98 -31.78
N ARG A 25 -7.74 -22.56 -31.78
CA ARG A 25 -7.51 -23.97 -32.16
C ARG A 25 -7.65 -24.86 -30.93
N ALA A 26 -8.45 -25.91 -31.08
CA ALA A 26 -8.63 -26.97 -30.10
C ALA A 26 -7.43 -27.92 -30.09
N CYS A 27 -7.00 -28.35 -28.91
CA CYS A 27 -6.13 -29.52 -28.71
C CYS A 27 -6.86 -30.57 -27.86
N PRO A 28 -6.58 -31.87 -28.08
CA PRO A 28 -7.49 -32.94 -27.73
C PRO A 28 -7.27 -33.51 -26.32
N LEU A 29 -8.37 -34.04 -25.79
CA LEU A 29 -8.50 -34.79 -24.55
C LEU A 29 -7.54 -35.99 -24.49
N VAL A 30 -6.82 -36.13 -23.38
CA VAL A 30 -6.15 -37.37 -23.00
C VAL A 30 -6.73 -37.84 -21.66
N SER A 31 -7.12 -39.11 -21.66
CA SER A 31 -7.84 -39.87 -20.66
C SER A 31 -7.06 -40.13 -19.37
N SER A 32 -7.74 -39.94 -18.25
CA SER A 32 -7.39 -40.38 -16.89
C SER A 32 -7.54 -41.90 -16.68
N PRO A 33 -6.77 -42.51 -15.77
CA PRO A 33 -7.20 -43.68 -15.01
C PRO A 33 -7.51 -43.35 -13.53
N SER A 34 -8.56 -44.00 -13.04
CA SER A 34 -9.19 -43.90 -11.72
C SER A 34 -8.40 -44.56 -10.57
N PRO A 35 -8.80 -44.34 -9.28
CA PRO A 35 -7.92 -44.44 -8.12
C PRO A 35 -7.91 -45.83 -7.46
N ARG A 36 -6.83 -46.12 -6.71
CA ARG A 36 -6.77 -47.23 -5.75
C ARG A 36 -6.72 -46.71 -4.32
N SER A 37 -7.40 -47.45 -3.45
CA SER A 37 -7.84 -47.14 -2.10
C SER A 37 -6.82 -47.41 -0.98
N SER A 38 -6.78 -46.47 -0.03
CA SER A 38 -6.73 -46.60 1.44
C SER A 38 -5.72 -47.53 2.15
N GLN A 39 -4.96 -46.98 3.11
CA GLN A 39 -5.11 -47.21 4.58
C GLN A 39 -4.05 -46.42 5.39
N PRO A 40 -4.27 -46.16 6.70
CA PRO A 40 -3.77 -44.99 7.42
C PRO A 40 -2.47 -45.25 8.20
N ILE A 41 -1.66 -44.21 8.42
CA ILE A 41 -0.47 -44.26 9.29
C ILE A 41 -0.64 -43.29 10.47
N HIS A 42 -0.34 -43.85 11.63
CA HIS A 42 -0.55 -43.38 12.99
C HIS A 42 0.01 -41.98 13.33
N THR A 43 -0.82 -41.22 14.03
CA THR A 43 -0.46 -40.06 14.87
C THR A 43 0.46 -40.46 16.02
N VAL A 44 1.58 -39.76 16.18
CA VAL A 44 2.37 -39.73 17.42
C VAL A 44 2.40 -38.28 17.92
N ASN A 45 1.73 -38.06 19.05
CA ASN A 45 1.77 -36.81 19.81
C ASN A 45 3.16 -36.62 20.43
N GLY A 46 3.83 -35.52 20.09
CA GLY A 46 5.05 -35.05 20.74
C GLY A 46 4.94 -33.56 21.00
N ALA A 47 4.33 -33.19 22.12
CA ALA A 47 4.32 -31.81 22.60
C ALA A 47 5.75 -31.42 23.03
N ARG A 48 6.38 -30.50 22.29
CA ARG A 48 7.53 -29.73 22.77
C ARG A 48 7.09 -28.28 22.97
N ALA A 49 7.02 -27.89 24.24
CA ALA A 49 6.87 -26.51 24.65
C ALA A 49 8.09 -25.72 24.19
N SER A 50 7.90 -24.83 23.22
CA SER A 50 8.85 -23.78 22.88
C SER A 50 8.46 -22.53 23.68
N GLY A 51 9.38 -22.08 24.53
CA GLY A 51 9.20 -20.91 25.37
C GLY A 51 9.09 -19.65 24.52
N ARG A 52 7.91 -19.05 24.52
CA ARG A 52 7.65 -17.73 23.95
C ARG A 52 8.32 -16.70 24.86
N VAL A 53 9.45 -16.15 24.41
CA VAL A 53 10.05 -14.96 25.04
C VAL A 53 9.04 -13.82 24.86
N GLN A 54 8.65 -13.19 25.97
CA GLN A 54 7.76 -12.04 25.98
C GLN A 54 8.42 -10.89 25.22
N ALA A 55 7.85 -10.53 24.06
CA ALA A 55 8.13 -9.26 23.41
C ALA A 55 7.80 -8.12 24.39
N SER A 56 8.69 -7.13 24.49
CA SER A 56 8.45 -5.93 25.29
C SER A 56 7.16 -5.26 24.84
N ALA A 57 6.26 -4.99 25.79
CA ALA A 57 4.96 -4.41 25.54
C ALA A 57 5.07 -3.02 24.89
N VAL A 58 5.02 -2.98 23.56
CA VAL A 58 4.61 -1.78 22.83
C VAL A 58 3.15 -1.56 23.21
N SER A 59 2.83 -0.39 23.74
CA SER A 59 1.50 -0.05 24.26
C SER A 59 0.39 -0.44 23.27
N GLU A 60 -0.34 -1.52 23.55
CA GLU A 60 -1.53 -2.00 22.80
C GLU A 60 -2.76 -1.07 22.96
N ALA A 61 -2.63 0.06 23.64
CA ALA A 61 -3.72 1.00 23.82
C ALA A 61 -4.18 1.57 22.46
N PRO A 62 -5.50 1.60 22.18
CA PRO A 62 -6.04 2.26 21.00
C PRO A 62 -5.60 3.71 20.92
N VAL A 63 -5.26 4.17 19.71
CA VAL A 63 -4.95 5.57 19.43
C VAL A 63 -6.17 6.43 19.77
N GLN A 64 -5.99 7.47 20.58
CA GLN A 64 -7.08 8.37 20.97
C GLN A 64 -7.19 9.55 19.99
N LYS A 65 -8.39 10.12 19.86
CA LYS A 65 -8.64 11.22 18.89
C LYS A 65 -7.79 12.45 19.17
N ASP A 66 -7.64 12.81 20.43
CA ASP A 66 -6.83 13.93 20.92
C ASP A 66 -5.32 13.71 20.76
N GLU A 67 -4.88 12.46 20.58
CA GLU A 67 -3.49 12.11 20.29
C GLU A 67 -3.09 12.52 18.86
N VAL A 68 -4.00 12.38 17.89
CA VAL A 68 -3.70 12.59 16.47
C VAL A 68 -4.34 13.84 15.87
N ILE A 69 -5.45 14.32 16.42
CA ILE A 69 -6.09 15.59 16.06
C ILE A 69 -5.80 16.61 17.15
N THR A 70 -4.57 17.13 17.14
CA THR A 70 -4.00 17.91 18.26
C THR A 70 -4.38 19.39 18.24
N GLY A 71 -4.93 19.89 17.13
CA GLY A 71 -5.19 21.32 16.91
C GLY A 71 -3.92 22.18 16.79
N LYS A 72 -2.73 21.56 16.75
CA LYS A 72 -1.46 22.25 16.49
C LYS A 72 -1.44 22.79 15.05
N PRO A 73 -0.69 23.87 14.76
CA PRO A 73 -0.61 24.44 13.41
C PRO A 73 -0.16 23.45 12.33
N ASP A 74 0.74 22.53 12.70
CA ASP A 74 1.30 21.51 11.80
C ASP A 74 0.41 20.27 11.66
N CYS A 75 -0.68 20.17 12.45
CA CYS A 75 -1.58 19.02 12.44
C CYS A 75 -2.49 19.09 11.21
N ASN A 76 -2.39 18.11 10.32
CA ASN A 76 -3.25 17.99 9.13
C ASN A 76 -4.06 16.68 9.10
N VAL A 77 -4.07 15.90 10.20
CA VAL A 77 -4.94 14.73 10.36
C VAL A 77 -6.39 15.17 10.49
N THR A 78 -7.27 14.57 9.70
CA THR A 78 -8.72 14.85 9.70
C THR A 78 -9.50 13.78 10.47
N GLU A 79 -10.74 14.09 10.83
CA GLU A 79 -11.65 13.14 11.49
C GLU A 79 -11.90 11.90 10.62
N SER A 80 -12.04 12.08 9.31
CA SER A 80 -12.21 10.96 8.37
C SER A 80 -11.02 10.01 8.33
N ILE A 81 -9.82 10.50 8.65
CA ILE A 81 -8.60 9.67 8.75
C ILE A 81 -8.52 8.99 10.10
N PHE A 82 -8.84 9.70 11.18
CA PHE A 82 -8.91 9.10 12.52
C PHE A 82 -9.88 7.91 12.56
N ASP A 83 -11.04 8.01 11.91
CA ASP A 83 -12.05 6.94 11.86
C ASP A 83 -11.56 5.65 11.18
N ARG A 84 -10.43 5.69 10.46
CA ARG A 84 -9.81 4.51 9.84
C ARG A 84 -8.77 3.84 10.73
N ILE A 85 -8.18 4.58 11.67
CA ILE A 85 -7.15 4.06 12.57
C ILE A 85 -7.71 2.93 13.44
N GLY A 86 -7.01 1.79 13.46
CA GLY A 86 -7.41 0.61 14.24
C GLY A 86 -8.51 -0.24 13.61
N THR A 87 -8.92 0.05 12.37
CA THR A 87 -9.84 -0.84 11.62
C THR A 87 -9.17 -2.18 11.28
N ASP A 88 -7.84 -2.17 11.15
CA ASP A 88 -6.95 -3.33 10.98
C ASP A 88 -7.47 -4.35 9.94
N LEU A 89 -7.77 -3.90 8.72
CA LEU A 89 -8.33 -4.76 7.67
C LEU A 89 -7.42 -5.95 7.32
N HIS A 90 -6.10 -5.78 7.43
CA HIS A 90 -5.10 -6.83 7.25
C HIS A 90 -5.15 -7.93 8.34
N ARG A 91 -5.84 -7.70 9.46
CA ARG A 91 -6.00 -8.67 10.57
C ARG A 91 -7.32 -9.43 10.52
N LYS A 92 -8.23 -9.08 9.62
CA LYS A 92 -9.50 -9.77 9.40
C LYS A 92 -9.28 -10.99 8.48
N PRO A 93 -9.41 -12.25 8.96
CA PRO A 93 -8.98 -13.43 8.18
C PRO A 93 -9.72 -13.63 6.85
N ASP A 94 -11.02 -13.32 6.82
CA ASP A 94 -11.84 -13.45 5.60
C ASP A 94 -11.78 -12.21 4.71
N HIS A 95 -11.13 -11.13 5.15
CA HIS A 95 -10.95 -9.94 4.34
C HIS A 95 -9.87 -10.19 3.27
N PRO A 96 -10.02 -9.71 2.02
CA PRO A 96 -9.02 -9.90 0.96
C PRO A 96 -7.57 -9.60 1.38
N LEU A 97 -7.37 -8.52 2.14
CA LEU A 97 -6.03 -8.15 2.63
C LEU A 97 -5.50 -9.13 3.69
N GLY A 98 -6.37 -9.65 4.55
CA GLY A 98 -6.01 -10.69 5.53
C GLY A 98 -5.70 -12.02 4.87
N ILE A 99 -6.42 -12.37 3.79
CA ILE A 99 -6.14 -13.57 2.98
C ILE A 99 -4.74 -13.48 2.38
N ILE A 100 -4.41 -12.39 1.68
CA ILE A 100 -3.08 -12.21 1.07
C ILE A 100 -1.99 -12.20 2.13
N LYS A 101 -2.18 -11.48 3.24
CA LYS A 101 -1.24 -11.48 4.36
C LYS A 101 -0.98 -12.91 4.85
N GLY A 102 -2.04 -13.68 5.08
CA GLY A 102 -1.95 -15.07 5.55
C GLY A 102 -1.15 -15.95 4.60
N VAL A 103 -1.41 -15.83 3.29
CA VAL A 103 -0.70 -16.61 2.27
C VAL A 103 0.79 -16.26 2.20
N ILE A 104 1.14 -14.97 2.33
CA ILE A 104 2.56 -14.56 2.36
C ILE A 104 3.23 -15.05 3.64
N TYR A 105 2.56 -15.00 4.79
CA TYR A 105 3.09 -15.56 6.04
C TYR A 105 3.32 -17.06 5.93
N ASP A 106 2.37 -17.80 5.36
CA ASP A 106 2.48 -19.24 5.12
C ASP A 106 3.65 -19.55 4.17
N PHE A 107 3.89 -18.74 3.14
CA PHE A 107 5.05 -18.87 2.26
C PHE A 107 6.38 -18.77 3.02
N PHE A 108 6.54 -17.74 3.85
CA PHE A 108 7.77 -17.57 4.63
C PHE A 108 7.95 -18.66 5.69
N GLU A 109 6.86 -19.09 6.34
CA GLU A 109 6.90 -20.20 7.31
C GLU A 109 7.23 -21.54 6.63
N GLN A 110 6.72 -21.80 5.43
CA GLN A 110 7.05 -23.03 4.69
C GLN A 110 8.50 -23.04 4.19
N LYS A 111 8.98 -21.90 3.66
CA LYS A 111 10.34 -21.77 3.12
C LYS A 111 11.39 -21.74 4.24
N HIS A 112 11.06 -21.10 5.36
CA HIS A 112 11.96 -20.85 6.49
C HIS A 112 11.26 -21.07 7.84
N PRO A 113 10.95 -22.32 8.22
CA PRO A 113 10.15 -22.63 9.40
C PRO A 113 10.68 -21.99 10.70
N GLY A 114 9.86 -21.17 11.34
CA GLY A 114 10.18 -20.46 12.59
C GLY A 114 11.31 -19.44 12.48
N MET A 115 11.69 -19.00 11.28
CA MET A 115 12.79 -18.04 11.11
C MET A 115 12.34 -16.59 11.04
N PHE A 116 11.15 -16.29 10.50
CA PHE A 116 10.64 -14.92 10.34
C PHE A 116 9.65 -14.59 11.46
N ASN A 117 9.99 -13.60 12.29
CA ASN A 117 9.06 -13.04 13.26
C ASN A 117 8.04 -12.12 12.57
N THR A 118 6.77 -12.21 12.94
CA THR A 118 5.69 -11.44 12.30
C THR A 118 5.16 -10.37 13.25
N PHE A 119 4.99 -9.16 12.73
CA PHE A 119 4.52 -7.99 13.47
C PHE A 119 3.38 -7.31 12.70
N ASP A 120 2.13 -7.52 13.12
CA ASP A 120 0.95 -6.98 12.43
C ASP A 120 0.08 -6.03 13.27
N SER A 121 0.60 -5.61 14.43
CA SER A 121 -0.10 -4.80 15.44
C SER A 121 0.70 -3.58 15.92
N LEU A 122 1.75 -3.20 15.20
CA LEU A 122 2.54 -2.00 15.51
C LEU A 122 1.67 -0.74 15.32
N ARG A 123 1.81 0.22 16.23
CA ARG A 123 1.06 1.48 16.18
C ARG A 123 1.40 2.29 14.91
N PRO A 124 0.40 2.89 14.23
CA PRO A 124 0.63 3.69 13.03
C PRO A 124 1.19 5.08 13.32
N VAL A 125 1.08 5.57 14.56
CA VAL A 125 1.66 6.84 15.00
C VAL A 125 3.15 6.65 15.28
N VAL A 126 4.00 7.31 14.50
CA VAL A 126 5.46 7.20 14.58
C VAL A 126 6.12 8.58 14.57
N SER A 127 7.36 8.66 15.03
CA SER A 127 8.13 9.90 14.86
C SER A 127 8.46 10.14 13.37
N ALA A 128 8.49 11.40 12.95
CA ALA A 128 8.99 11.80 11.63
C ALA A 128 10.43 11.30 11.41
N LYS A 129 11.22 11.21 12.49
CA LYS A 129 12.54 10.60 12.48
C LYS A 129 12.50 9.13 12.05
N ALA A 130 11.65 8.31 12.68
CA ALA A 130 11.52 6.89 12.33
C ALA A 130 10.99 6.70 10.90
N ASN A 131 10.02 7.51 10.48
CA ASN A 131 9.43 7.43 9.16
C ASN A 131 10.37 7.89 8.02
N PHE A 132 11.30 8.81 8.31
CA PHE A 132 12.14 9.41 7.26
C PHE A 132 13.65 9.36 7.54
N ASP A 133 14.11 9.88 8.68
CA ASP A 133 15.55 10.01 8.96
C ASP A 133 16.24 8.65 9.16
N GLU A 134 15.59 7.72 9.87
CA GLU A 134 16.16 6.40 10.17
C GLU A 134 16.20 5.46 8.96
N VAL A 135 15.47 5.84 7.90
CA VAL A 135 15.50 5.21 6.57
C VAL A 135 16.12 6.13 5.52
N LEU A 136 16.96 7.08 5.94
CA LEU A 136 17.81 7.92 5.10
C LEU A 136 17.08 8.78 4.03
N VAL A 137 15.78 9.00 4.18
CA VAL A 137 15.03 9.91 3.29
C VAL A 137 15.61 11.32 3.49
N PRO A 138 16.02 12.06 2.45
CA PRO A 138 16.59 13.40 2.62
C PRO A 138 15.61 14.42 3.22
N ALA A 139 16.12 15.45 3.91
CA ALA A 139 15.30 16.48 4.56
C ALA A 139 14.49 17.33 3.57
N ASP A 140 14.97 17.50 2.34
CA ASP A 140 14.33 18.22 1.24
C ASP A 140 13.49 17.30 0.32
N HIS A 141 13.33 16.02 0.71
CA HIS A 141 12.60 15.05 -0.08
C HIS A 141 11.08 15.34 -0.09
N VAL A 142 10.46 15.21 -1.27
CA VAL A 142 9.04 15.55 -1.48
C VAL A 142 8.08 14.79 -0.57
N SER A 143 8.40 13.54 -0.22
CA SER A 143 7.56 12.73 0.68
C SER A 143 7.41 13.32 2.09
N ARG A 144 8.33 14.22 2.51
CA ARG A 144 8.20 14.94 3.79
C ARG A 144 7.23 16.11 3.71
N SER A 145 6.75 16.47 2.52
CA SER A 145 5.81 17.58 2.36
C SER A 145 4.51 17.33 3.13
N TYR A 146 3.99 18.38 3.77
CA TYR A 146 2.64 18.38 4.34
C TYR A 146 1.57 18.06 3.30
N ASN A 147 1.88 18.21 2.00
CA ASN A 147 0.99 17.86 0.90
C ASN A 147 0.79 16.35 0.72
N ASP A 148 1.76 15.54 1.15
CA ASP A 148 1.81 14.09 0.85
C ASP A 148 1.73 13.24 2.13
N THR A 149 2.05 13.83 3.29
CA THR A 149 2.11 13.15 4.59
C THR A 149 1.12 13.71 5.60
N TYR A 150 0.54 12.82 6.41
CA TYR A 150 -0.26 13.18 7.58
C TYR A 150 0.61 13.42 8.81
N TYR A 151 0.76 14.68 9.19
CA TYR A 151 1.45 15.15 10.38
C TYR A 151 0.45 15.33 11.52
N VAL A 152 0.78 14.74 12.67
CA VAL A 152 0.13 14.99 13.96
C VAL A 152 0.71 16.28 14.58
N ASP A 153 2.01 16.48 14.40
CA ASP A 153 2.78 17.69 14.66
C ASP A 153 4.11 17.65 13.90
N SER A 154 4.99 18.64 14.09
CA SER A 154 6.28 18.71 13.40
C SER A 154 7.25 17.55 13.66
N GLU A 155 7.02 16.72 14.68
CA GLU A 155 7.88 15.59 15.04
C GLU A 155 7.19 14.23 14.88
N THR A 156 5.88 14.20 14.63
CA THR A 156 5.03 13.00 14.68
C THR A 156 4.16 12.89 13.44
N VAL A 157 4.14 11.72 12.82
CA VAL A 157 3.35 11.42 11.62
C VAL A 157 2.55 10.13 11.79
N LEU A 158 1.49 9.99 10.98
CA LEU A 158 1.00 8.66 10.65
C LEU A 158 1.96 8.04 9.62
N ARG A 159 2.45 6.83 9.86
CA ARG A 159 3.49 6.20 9.03
C ARG A 159 3.10 6.16 7.55
N CYS A 160 4.01 6.59 6.68
CA CYS A 160 3.79 6.59 5.22
C CYS A 160 4.12 5.24 4.58
N HIS A 161 4.87 4.40 5.29
CA HIS A 161 5.26 3.06 4.87
C HIS A 161 5.64 2.19 6.07
N THR A 162 5.56 0.87 5.93
CA THR A 162 5.97 -0.08 6.99
C THR A 162 7.48 -0.03 7.30
N SER A 163 8.29 0.52 6.39
CA SER A 163 9.74 0.70 6.59
C SER A 163 10.08 1.61 7.78
N ALA A 164 9.12 2.42 8.25
CA ALA A 164 9.26 3.24 9.46
C ALA A 164 9.61 2.42 10.72
N HIS A 165 9.37 1.11 10.69
CA HIS A 165 9.68 0.21 11.80
C HIS A 165 11.01 -0.55 11.62
N GLN A 166 11.72 -0.44 10.48
CA GLN A 166 12.96 -1.20 10.25
C GLN A 166 14.00 -0.94 11.33
N ALA A 167 14.30 0.33 11.63
CA ALA A 167 15.30 0.71 12.60
C ALA A 167 14.94 0.23 14.02
N GLU A 168 13.67 0.36 14.42
CA GLU A 168 13.17 -0.15 15.69
C GLU A 168 13.35 -1.68 15.81
N MET A 169 12.93 -2.44 14.80
CA MET A 169 13.04 -3.89 14.80
C MET A 169 14.50 -4.35 14.85
N LEU A 170 15.38 -3.73 14.05
CA LEU A 170 16.81 -4.03 14.05
C LEU A 170 17.45 -3.77 15.42
N ARG A 171 17.15 -2.63 16.06
CA ARG A 171 17.63 -2.31 17.41
C ARG A 171 17.13 -3.28 18.47
N ASN A 172 15.91 -3.80 18.31
CA ASN A 172 15.31 -4.78 19.22
C ASN A 172 15.91 -6.18 19.08
N GLY A 173 16.86 -6.39 18.16
CA GLY A 173 17.52 -7.68 18.00
C GLY A 173 16.87 -8.57 16.93
N GLU A 174 15.87 -8.07 16.20
CA GLU A 174 15.29 -8.79 15.08
C GLU A 174 16.26 -8.85 13.89
N THR A 175 16.38 -10.03 13.28
CA THR A 175 17.24 -10.25 12.09
C THR A 175 16.45 -10.76 10.90
N ARG A 176 15.25 -11.31 11.12
CA ARG A 176 14.37 -11.84 10.07
C ARG A 176 12.94 -11.57 10.50
N PHE A 177 12.29 -10.62 9.86
CA PHE A 177 10.97 -10.19 10.28
C PHE A 177 10.10 -9.73 9.13
N LEU A 178 8.79 -9.88 9.32
CA LEU A 178 7.75 -9.31 8.48
C LEU A 178 6.96 -8.29 9.29
N VAL A 179 6.78 -7.09 8.76
CA VAL A 179 5.89 -6.08 9.34
C VAL A 179 4.68 -5.93 8.43
N THR A 180 3.48 -5.89 8.98
CA THR A 180 2.27 -5.64 8.19
C THR A 180 1.39 -4.60 8.87
N GLY A 181 0.91 -3.63 8.13
CA GLY A 181 0.05 -2.61 8.70
C GLY A 181 -0.53 -1.65 7.68
N ASP A 182 -1.53 -0.94 8.14
CA ASP A 182 -2.09 0.27 7.55
C ASP A 182 -1.05 1.39 7.50
N VAL A 183 -0.96 2.09 6.38
CA VAL A 183 -0.07 3.22 6.12
C VAL A 183 -0.89 4.36 5.51
N TYR A 184 -0.43 5.59 5.72
CA TYR A 184 -1.23 6.79 5.54
C TYR A 184 -0.54 7.76 4.59
N ARG A 185 -1.23 8.15 3.52
CA ARG A 185 -0.72 9.13 2.54
C ARG A 185 -1.82 10.06 2.07
N ARG A 186 -1.46 11.31 1.84
CA ARG A 186 -2.34 12.28 1.18
C ARG A 186 -2.15 12.11 -0.32
N ASP A 187 -3.18 11.67 -1.01
CA ASP A 187 -3.08 11.28 -2.43
C ASP A 187 -4.34 11.67 -3.22
N THR A 188 -4.32 11.48 -4.54
CA THR A 188 -5.46 11.71 -5.43
C THR A 188 -6.65 10.83 -5.10
N VAL A 189 -7.87 11.27 -5.45
CA VAL A 189 -9.09 10.45 -5.33
C VAL A 189 -9.36 9.79 -6.67
N ASP A 190 -9.14 8.48 -6.74
CA ASP A 190 -9.51 7.63 -7.88
C ASP A 190 -9.69 6.16 -7.41
N ALA A 191 -9.94 5.25 -8.36
CA ALA A 191 -10.20 3.83 -8.06
C ALA A 191 -8.98 3.06 -7.53
N THR A 192 -7.78 3.62 -7.59
CA THR A 192 -6.51 2.98 -7.22
C THR A 192 -5.82 3.64 -6.02
N HIS A 193 -6.21 4.87 -5.65
CA HIS A 193 -5.63 5.62 -4.55
C HIS A 193 -6.64 5.82 -3.41
N TYR A 194 -6.22 5.48 -2.20
CA TYR A 194 -6.98 5.67 -0.97
C TYR A 194 -6.02 6.17 0.12
N PRO A 195 -6.46 7.09 1.01
CA PRO A 195 -5.55 7.73 1.96
C PRO A 195 -5.00 6.78 3.02
N VAL A 196 -5.64 5.62 3.19
CA VAL A 196 -5.21 4.52 4.07
C VAL A 196 -5.16 3.23 3.27
N PHE A 197 -3.98 2.65 3.14
CA PHE A 197 -3.80 1.37 2.47
C PHE A 197 -2.81 0.52 3.27
N HIS A 198 -2.55 -0.72 2.90
CA HIS A 198 -1.78 -1.64 3.70
C HIS A 198 -0.53 -2.11 2.99
N GLN A 199 0.56 -2.18 3.74
CA GLN A 199 1.82 -2.71 3.26
C GLN A 199 2.26 -3.92 4.07
N MET A 200 3.07 -4.76 3.43
CA MET A 200 3.91 -5.72 4.11
C MET A 200 5.38 -5.44 3.80
N GLU A 201 6.17 -5.34 4.86
CA GLU A 201 7.62 -5.30 4.83
C GLU A 201 8.18 -6.70 5.08
N GLY A 202 9.30 -7.03 4.45
CA GLY A 202 10.15 -8.12 4.90
C GLY A 202 11.60 -7.70 4.94
N VAL A 203 12.30 -8.09 6.00
CA VAL A 203 13.73 -7.83 6.19
C VAL A 203 14.45 -9.13 6.56
N ARG A 204 15.62 -9.34 5.97
CA ARG A 204 16.53 -10.42 6.34
C ARG A 204 17.95 -9.91 6.45
N VAL A 205 18.55 -10.09 7.61
CA VAL A 205 19.95 -9.83 7.93
C VAL A 205 20.75 -11.14 7.81
N PHE A 206 21.92 -11.05 7.18
CA PHE A 206 22.92 -12.09 7.02
C PHE A 206 24.08 -11.84 7.98
N THR A 207 24.41 -12.88 8.71
CA THR A 207 25.56 -12.94 9.64
C THR A 207 26.88 -13.07 8.89
N ASP A 208 27.98 -12.71 9.56
CA ASP A 208 29.33 -12.89 9.00
C ASP A 208 29.61 -14.37 8.67
N GLU A 209 29.07 -15.31 9.45
CA GLU A 209 29.17 -16.74 9.19
C GLU A 209 28.44 -17.15 7.90
N GLU A 210 27.22 -16.63 7.67
CA GLU A 210 26.47 -16.87 6.43
C GLU A 210 27.21 -16.29 5.22
N ILE A 211 27.77 -15.08 5.35
CA ILE A 211 28.53 -14.43 4.29
C ILE A 211 29.82 -15.21 3.99
N ALA A 212 30.58 -15.60 5.02
CA ALA A 212 31.79 -16.40 4.86
C ALA A 212 31.51 -17.76 4.22
N ALA A 213 30.38 -18.39 4.56
CA ALA A 213 29.97 -19.67 3.99
C ALA A 213 29.52 -19.55 2.51
N ALA A 214 28.99 -18.39 2.09
CA ALA A 214 28.51 -18.19 0.72
C ALA A 214 29.63 -18.11 -0.32
N GLY A 215 30.84 -17.71 0.08
CA GLY A 215 31.99 -17.59 -0.82
C GLY A 215 31.89 -16.44 -1.84
N CYS A 216 30.96 -15.52 -1.64
CA CYS A 216 30.79 -14.28 -2.40
C CYS A 216 30.74 -13.07 -1.44
N SER A 217 30.67 -11.85 -1.98
CA SER A 217 30.46 -10.68 -1.12
C SER A 217 29.07 -10.72 -0.47
N GLY A 218 28.93 -10.14 0.71
CA GLY A 218 27.64 -10.14 1.41
C GLY A 218 26.53 -9.36 0.66
N ALA A 219 26.90 -8.38 -0.17
CA ALA A 219 25.95 -7.68 -1.03
C ALA A 219 25.43 -8.59 -2.16
N GLU A 220 26.31 -9.36 -2.81
CA GLU A 220 25.92 -10.36 -3.81
C GLU A 220 25.07 -11.48 -3.20
N LEU A 221 25.39 -11.92 -1.98
CA LEU A 221 24.56 -12.87 -1.23
C LEU A 221 23.16 -12.31 -0.97
N ALA A 222 23.08 -11.09 -0.46
CA ALA A 222 21.81 -10.45 -0.14
C ALA A 222 20.95 -10.24 -1.41
N GLU A 223 21.54 -9.74 -2.49
CA GLU A 223 20.83 -9.56 -3.77
C GLU A 223 20.32 -10.89 -4.33
N LYS A 224 21.16 -11.92 -4.38
CA LYS A 224 20.78 -13.22 -4.91
C LYS A 224 19.64 -13.84 -4.10
N ASP A 225 19.78 -13.85 -2.77
CA ASP A 225 18.77 -14.43 -1.88
C ASP A 225 17.45 -13.65 -1.92
N LEU A 226 17.52 -12.31 -2.05
CA LEU A 226 16.35 -11.45 -2.25
C LEU A 226 15.60 -11.83 -3.53
N LYS A 227 16.31 -11.87 -4.67
CA LYS A 227 15.70 -12.16 -5.97
C LYS A 227 15.09 -13.56 -6.00
N GLU A 228 15.82 -14.56 -5.53
CA GLU A 228 15.31 -15.95 -5.43
C GLU A 228 14.07 -16.05 -4.52
N THR A 229 14.05 -15.32 -3.41
CA THR A 229 12.91 -15.32 -2.48
C THR A 229 11.68 -14.68 -3.10
N LEU A 230 11.85 -13.54 -3.76
CA LEU A 230 10.73 -12.78 -4.33
C LEU A 230 10.18 -13.37 -5.63
N GLU A 231 11.02 -13.99 -6.46
CA GLU A 231 10.56 -14.79 -7.61
C GLU A 231 9.69 -15.97 -7.12
N GLN A 232 10.14 -16.69 -6.08
CA GLN A 232 9.34 -17.77 -5.50
C GLN A 232 8.04 -17.28 -4.87
N LEU A 233 8.05 -16.11 -4.22
CA LEU A 233 6.85 -15.48 -3.69
C LEU A 233 5.87 -15.11 -4.81
N ALA A 234 6.37 -14.51 -5.89
CA ALA A 234 5.55 -14.16 -7.05
C ALA A 234 4.94 -15.40 -7.71
N THR A 235 5.72 -16.48 -7.89
CA THR A 235 5.18 -17.77 -8.37
C THR A 235 4.16 -18.35 -7.40
N HIS A 236 4.35 -18.22 -6.09
CA HIS A 236 3.41 -18.71 -5.08
C HIS A 236 2.06 -17.97 -5.14
N LEU A 237 2.08 -16.66 -5.39
CA LEU A 237 0.88 -15.82 -5.44
C LEU A 237 0.15 -15.89 -6.79
N PHE A 238 0.89 -15.83 -7.90
CA PHE A 238 0.35 -15.67 -9.25
C PHE A 238 0.39 -16.93 -10.11
N GLY A 239 1.09 -17.97 -9.65
CA GLY A 239 1.46 -19.13 -10.46
C GLY A 239 2.61 -18.81 -11.41
N GLU A 240 2.81 -19.66 -12.42
CA GLU A 240 3.82 -19.44 -13.46
C GLU A 240 3.49 -18.16 -14.27
N CYS A 241 4.33 -17.14 -14.14
CA CYS A 241 4.21 -15.87 -14.85
C CYS A 241 5.57 -15.36 -15.34
N GLU A 242 5.56 -14.52 -16.38
CA GLU A 242 6.79 -13.85 -16.83
C GLU A 242 7.14 -12.73 -15.83
N MET A 243 8.42 -12.66 -15.45
CA MET A 243 8.91 -11.71 -14.45
C MET A 243 10.05 -10.88 -15.04
N ARG A 244 10.17 -9.62 -14.61
CA ARG A 244 11.35 -8.80 -14.90
C ARG A 244 11.73 -7.94 -13.71
N TRP A 245 13.03 -7.77 -13.55
CA TRP A 245 13.62 -6.83 -12.60
C TRP A 245 13.82 -5.48 -13.28
N VAL A 246 13.36 -4.42 -12.64
CA VAL A 246 13.53 -3.03 -13.08
C VAL A 246 14.41 -2.32 -12.07
N ASP A 247 15.50 -1.70 -12.53
CA ASP A 247 16.36 -0.91 -11.65
C ASP A 247 15.58 0.30 -11.12
N ALA A 248 15.61 0.48 -9.81
CA ALA A 248 14.89 1.54 -9.11
C ALA A 248 15.85 2.34 -8.21
N TYR A 249 15.32 3.31 -7.48
CA TYR A 249 16.08 4.05 -6.47
C TYR A 249 15.22 4.28 -5.24
N PHE A 250 15.69 3.79 -4.09
CA PHE A 250 15.14 4.10 -2.79
C PHE A 250 16.27 4.58 -1.86
N PRO A 251 16.09 5.63 -1.05
CA PRO A 251 17.16 6.17 -0.20
C PRO A 251 17.73 5.17 0.83
N PHE A 252 17.00 4.08 1.11
CA PHE A 252 17.33 3.08 2.14
C PHE A 252 17.85 1.75 1.56
N THR A 253 17.99 1.62 0.23
CA THR A 253 18.55 0.41 -0.40
C THR A 253 19.46 0.74 -1.59
N GLU A 254 20.55 0.00 -1.72
CA GLU A 254 21.47 0.07 -2.86
C GLU A 254 22.20 -1.28 -3.05
N PRO A 255 22.04 -1.97 -4.20
CA PRO A 255 21.16 -1.63 -5.30
C PRO A 255 19.66 -1.81 -4.96
N SER A 256 18.82 -1.06 -5.68
CA SER A 256 17.36 -1.06 -5.56
C SER A 256 16.69 -1.63 -6.82
N PHE A 257 15.62 -2.41 -6.61
CA PHE A 257 14.87 -3.06 -7.69
C PHE A 257 13.36 -3.01 -7.46
N GLU A 258 12.60 -2.95 -8.54
CA GLU A 258 11.19 -3.29 -8.58
C GLU A 258 11.02 -4.64 -9.29
N LEU A 259 10.15 -5.50 -8.74
CA LEU A 259 9.74 -6.73 -9.41
C LEU A 259 8.44 -6.49 -10.15
N GLU A 260 8.47 -6.62 -11.47
CA GLU A 260 7.26 -6.58 -12.29
C GLU A 260 6.92 -7.97 -12.83
N ILE A 261 5.63 -8.28 -12.88
CA ILE A 261 5.10 -9.51 -13.48
C ILE A 261 4.20 -9.19 -14.67
N PHE A 262 4.25 -10.02 -15.70
CA PHE A 262 3.29 -9.96 -16.80
C PHE A 262 2.06 -10.77 -16.42
N TYR A 263 0.96 -10.08 -16.14
CA TYR A 263 -0.28 -10.69 -15.68
C TYR A 263 -1.47 -10.07 -16.39
N GLN A 264 -2.36 -10.92 -16.91
CA GLN A 264 -3.57 -10.51 -17.65
C GLN A 264 -3.33 -9.52 -18.82
N GLY A 265 -2.15 -9.57 -19.46
CA GLY A 265 -1.84 -8.78 -20.65
C GLY A 265 -1.10 -7.47 -20.38
N GLU A 266 -0.80 -7.15 -19.12
CA GLU A 266 -0.09 -5.94 -18.72
C GLU A 266 1.06 -6.26 -17.76
N TRP A 267 2.06 -5.37 -17.70
CA TRP A 267 3.13 -5.44 -16.71
C TRP A 267 2.65 -4.77 -15.42
N LEU A 268 2.72 -5.49 -14.32
CA LEU A 268 2.33 -5.06 -12.99
C LEU A 268 3.55 -5.02 -12.08
N GLU A 269 3.85 -3.85 -11.54
CA GLU A 269 4.78 -3.68 -10.42
C GLU A 269 4.17 -4.27 -9.14
N VAL A 270 4.82 -5.31 -8.61
CA VAL A 270 4.37 -6.10 -7.45
C VAL A 270 4.90 -5.50 -6.15
N LEU A 271 6.17 -5.08 -6.14
CA LEU A 271 6.90 -4.64 -4.96
C LEU A 271 8.16 -3.85 -5.32
N GLY A 272 8.65 -3.08 -4.36
CA GLY A 272 9.99 -2.49 -4.34
C GLY A 272 10.87 -3.22 -3.32
N CYS A 273 12.15 -3.37 -3.62
CA CYS A 273 13.10 -4.09 -2.78
C CYS A 273 14.55 -3.67 -3.04
N GLY A 274 15.47 -4.14 -2.21
CA GLY A 274 16.90 -3.97 -2.46
C GLY A 274 17.78 -4.46 -1.31
N VAL A 275 19.09 -4.31 -1.50
CA VAL A 275 20.08 -4.52 -0.43
C VAL A 275 20.05 -3.30 0.47
N MET A 276 19.84 -3.48 1.77
CA MET A 276 19.71 -2.36 2.71
C MET A 276 20.99 -1.53 2.78
N GLU A 277 20.83 -0.22 2.85
CA GLU A 277 21.93 0.71 3.06
C GLU A 277 22.68 0.41 4.36
N GLN A 278 24.02 0.34 4.28
CA GLN A 278 24.85 -0.09 5.40
C GLN A 278 24.71 0.85 6.61
N GLU A 279 24.51 2.14 6.36
CA GLU A 279 24.32 3.14 7.41
C GLU A 279 23.10 2.83 8.31
N ILE A 280 22.05 2.21 7.76
CA ILE A 280 20.88 1.78 8.55
C ILE A 280 21.27 0.62 9.47
N LEU A 281 22.04 -0.34 8.98
CA LEU A 281 22.49 -1.48 9.78
C LEU A 281 23.43 -1.03 10.90
N ASP A 282 24.43 -0.22 10.57
CA ASP A 282 25.44 0.27 11.51
C ASP A 282 24.79 1.10 12.64
N LYS A 283 23.89 2.03 12.31
CA LYS A 283 23.17 2.86 13.29
C LYS A 283 22.25 2.06 14.23
N ASN A 284 21.88 0.84 13.86
CA ASN A 284 20.94 0.00 14.59
C ASN A 284 21.58 -1.28 15.14
N GLY A 285 22.90 -1.26 15.37
CA GLY A 285 23.62 -2.32 16.09
C GLY A 285 23.91 -3.58 15.26
N ARG A 286 23.92 -3.47 13.94
CA ARG A 286 24.18 -4.56 12.96
C ARG A 286 25.42 -4.29 12.13
N GLU A 287 26.44 -3.72 12.74
CA GLU A 287 27.74 -3.46 12.11
C GLU A 287 28.29 -4.74 11.47
N GLY A 288 28.87 -4.61 10.26
CA GLY A 288 29.46 -5.72 9.50
C GLY A 288 28.44 -6.65 8.81
N SER A 289 27.19 -6.69 9.27
CA SER A 289 26.14 -7.49 8.64
C SER A 289 25.72 -6.93 7.28
N LYS A 290 25.07 -7.77 6.46
CA LYS A 290 24.36 -7.35 5.24
C LYS A 290 22.90 -7.72 5.35
N ALA A 291 22.03 -7.01 4.66
CA ALA A 291 20.60 -7.31 4.70
C ALA A 291 19.94 -6.97 3.37
N TRP A 292 18.81 -7.62 3.11
CA TRP A 292 17.85 -7.15 2.11
C TRP A 292 16.55 -6.75 2.78
N ALA A 293 15.81 -5.87 2.11
CA ALA A 293 14.45 -5.50 2.46
C ALA A 293 13.54 -5.50 1.23
N PHE A 294 12.26 -5.78 1.42
CA PHE A 294 11.21 -5.52 0.43
C PHE A 294 9.98 -4.89 1.08
N GLY A 295 9.21 -4.16 0.28
CA GLY A 295 7.90 -3.63 0.63
C GLY A 295 6.91 -3.88 -0.49
N LEU A 296 5.73 -4.42 -0.15
CA LEU A 296 4.64 -4.68 -1.10
C LEU A 296 3.34 -4.04 -0.63
N GLY A 297 2.49 -3.63 -1.58
CA GLY A 297 1.17 -3.07 -1.31
C GLY A 297 0.09 -4.15 -1.39
N LEU A 298 -0.62 -4.41 -0.28
CA LEU A 298 -1.60 -5.50 -0.21
C LEU A 298 -2.82 -5.24 -1.11
N GLU A 299 -3.30 -3.99 -1.19
CA GLU A 299 -4.43 -3.61 -2.04
C GLU A 299 -4.11 -3.82 -3.51
N ARG A 300 -2.89 -3.44 -3.95
CA ARG A 300 -2.50 -3.63 -5.36
C ARG A 300 -2.51 -5.11 -5.74
N LEU A 301 -1.98 -5.97 -4.87
CA LEU A 301 -2.04 -7.43 -5.08
C LEU A 301 -3.48 -7.93 -5.07
N ALA A 302 -4.30 -7.52 -4.09
CA ALA A 302 -5.69 -7.94 -3.95
C ALA A 302 -6.56 -7.51 -5.13
N MET A 303 -6.39 -6.29 -5.63
CA MET A 303 -7.12 -5.79 -6.78
C MET A 303 -6.87 -6.63 -8.02
N VAL A 304 -5.64 -7.09 -8.21
CA VAL A 304 -5.28 -7.93 -9.35
C VAL A 304 -5.69 -9.38 -9.16
N LEU A 305 -5.31 -10.00 -8.04
CA LEU A 305 -5.56 -11.42 -7.76
C LEU A 305 -7.05 -11.73 -7.65
N PHE A 306 -7.80 -10.85 -6.99
CA PHE A 306 -9.24 -11.02 -6.79
C PHE A 306 -10.09 -10.24 -7.79
N LYS A 307 -9.50 -9.52 -8.75
CA LYS A 307 -10.21 -8.67 -9.74
C LYS A 307 -11.12 -7.61 -9.11
N ILE A 308 -10.66 -7.01 -8.02
CA ILE A 308 -11.40 -5.93 -7.33
C ILE A 308 -11.12 -4.61 -8.07
N PRO A 309 -12.14 -3.97 -8.67
CA PRO A 309 -11.94 -2.87 -9.61
C PRO A 309 -11.73 -1.50 -8.94
N ASP A 310 -11.94 -1.39 -7.64
CA ASP A 310 -11.96 -0.13 -6.91
C ASP A 310 -11.50 -0.35 -5.46
N ILE A 311 -10.47 0.38 -5.03
CA ILE A 311 -9.87 0.27 -3.70
C ILE A 311 -10.87 0.57 -2.56
N ARG A 312 -11.91 1.38 -2.82
CA ARG A 312 -12.94 1.69 -1.80
C ARG A 312 -13.71 0.46 -1.35
N LEU A 313 -13.74 -0.61 -2.15
CA LEU A 313 -14.44 -1.85 -1.80
C LEU A 313 -13.83 -2.52 -0.56
N PHE A 314 -12.52 -2.40 -0.32
CA PHE A 314 -11.89 -2.93 0.90
C PHE A 314 -12.43 -2.27 2.18
N TRP A 315 -12.97 -1.06 2.07
CA TRP A 315 -13.52 -0.30 3.19
C TRP A 315 -15.04 -0.42 3.30
N SER A 316 -15.68 -1.18 2.41
CA SER A 316 -17.13 -1.35 2.40
C SER A 316 -17.61 -2.30 3.49
N SER A 317 -18.72 -1.95 4.14
CA SER A 317 -19.48 -2.83 5.04
C SER A 317 -20.55 -3.66 4.31
N ASP A 318 -20.56 -3.67 2.98
CA ASP A 318 -21.55 -4.37 2.20
C ASP A 318 -21.30 -5.88 2.21
N GLU A 319 -22.27 -6.62 2.75
CA GLU A 319 -22.25 -8.09 2.79
C GLU A 319 -22.10 -8.71 1.39
N ARG A 320 -22.59 -8.06 0.33
CA ARG A 320 -22.42 -8.52 -1.06
C ARG A 320 -20.96 -8.55 -1.49
N PHE A 321 -20.10 -7.74 -0.88
CA PHE A 321 -18.64 -7.79 -1.07
C PHE A 321 -18.01 -8.76 -0.07
N LEU A 322 -18.26 -8.57 1.23
CA LEU A 322 -17.59 -9.30 2.30
C LEU A 322 -17.84 -10.82 2.24
N SER A 323 -19.05 -11.25 1.89
CA SER A 323 -19.42 -12.66 1.87
C SER A 323 -18.80 -13.45 0.70
N GLN A 324 -18.11 -12.78 -0.23
CA GLN A 324 -17.48 -13.45 -1.37
C GLN A 324 -16.13 -14.08 -1.01
N PHE A 325 -15.50 -13.62 0.07
CA PHE A 325 -14.14 -13.99 0.44
C PHE A 325 -14.13 -14.91 1.66
N LYS A 326 -13.10 -15.75 1.73
CA LYS A 326 -12.89 -16.67 2.84
C LYS A 326 -11.40 -16.89 3.06
N ALA A 327 -10.99 -16.95 4.32
CA ALA A 327 -9.63 -17.22 4.73
C ALA A 327 -9.03 -18.42 3.98
N GLY A 328 -7.85 -18.22 3.39
CA GLY A 328 -7.08 -19.24 2.65
C GLY A 328 -7.54 -19.51 1.22
N ASP A 329 -8.62 -18.87 0.73
CA ASP A 329 -9.07 -19.04 -0.65
C ASP A 329 -8.50 -17.94 -1.58
N MET A 330 -7.40 -18.28 -2.26
CA MET A 330 -6.78 -17.44 -3.29
C MET A 330 -7.43 -17.57 -4.67
N SER A 331 -8.38 -18.48 -4.85
CA SER A 331 -9.03 -18.75 -6.15
C SER A 331 -10.28 -17.90 -6.38
N THR A 332 -10.75 -17.20 -5.35
CA THR A 332 -11.93 -16.34 -5.42
C THR A 332 -11.70 -15.17 -6.38
N GLU A 333 -12.55 -15.06 -7.39
CA GLU A 333 -12.65 -13.84 -8.20
C GLU A 333 -13.87 -13.05 -7.75
N PHE A 334 -13.68 -11.76 -7.43
CA PHE A 334 -14.76 -10.85 -7.08
C PHE A 334 -15.78 -10.78 -8.22
N LYS A 335 -17.05 -10.97 -7.87
CA LYS A 335 -18.18 -10.81 -8.76
C LYS A 335 -18.80 -9.44 -8.51
N PRO A 336 -18.65 -8.49 -9.45
CA PRO A 336 -19.23 -7.17 -9.30
C PRO A 336 -20.75 -7.24 -9.21
N PHE A 337 -21.33 -6.50 -8.26
CA PHE A 337 -22.75 -6.21 -8.24
C PHE A 337 -23.07 -4.94 -9.06
N SER A 338 -24.36 -4.72 -9.35
CA SER A 338 -24.82 -3.58 -10.16
C SER A 338 -24.31 -2.26 -9.58
N LYS A 339 -23.62 -1.48 -10.42
CA LYS A 339 -23.16 -0.13 -10.06
C LYS A 339 -24.32 0.85 -10.10
N TYR A 340 -24.38 1.74 -9.11
CA TYR A 340 -25.27 2.89 -9.13
C TYR A 340 -24.75 3.96 -10.11
N PRO A 341 -25.64 4.74 -10.75
CA PRO A 341 -25.21 5.80 -11.67
C PRO A 341 -24.40 6.87 -10.92
N PRO A 342 -23.32 7.40 -11.53
CA PRO A 342 -22.59 8.53 -10.95
C PRO A 342 -23.37 9.84 -11.12
N CYS A 343 -23.16 10.78 -10.21
CA CYS A 343 -23.51 12.19 -10.39
C CYS A 343 -22.22 13.01 -10.51
N PHE A 344 -22.09 13.80 -11.57
CA PHE A 344 -20.90 14.61 -11.81
C PHE A 344 -21.16 16.07 -11.44
N LYS A 345 -20.19 16.69 -10.77
CA LYS A 345 -20.17 18.14 -10.52
C LYS A 345 -18.83 18.72 -10.89
N ASP A 346 -18.86 19.83 -11.60
CA ASP A 346 -17.67 20.56 -12.01
C ASP A 346 -17.48 21.78 -11.10
N MET A 347 -16.23 22.07 -10.75
CA MET A 347 -15.85 23.21 -9.93
C MET A 347 -14.67 23.91 -10.57
N ALA A 348 -14.92 25.14 -11.07
CA ALA A 348 -13.90 26.02 -11.61
C ALA A 348 -13.54 27.11 -10.60
N PHE A 349 -12.26 27.45 -10.54
CA PHE A 349 -11.76 28.52 -9.68
C PHE A 349 -10.44 29.09 -10.21
N TRP A 350 -10.07 30.27 -9.74
CA TRP A 350 -8.72 30.82 -9.90
C TRP A 350 -7.82 30.25 -8.81
N VAL A 351 -6.67 29.74 -9.23
CA VAL A 351 -5.68 29.07 -8.38
C VAL A 351 -4.97 30.11 -7.49
N SER A 352 -4.78 29.76 -6.22
CA SER A 352 -4.00 30.50 -5.23
C SER A 352 -2.62 29.86 -5.02
N GLU A 353 -1.75 30.52 -4.24
CA GLU A 353 -0.45 29.94 -3.85
C GLU A 353 -0.60 28.76 -2.87
N ASP A 354 -1.69 28.74 -2.09
CA ASP A 354 -1.98 27.70 -1.09
C ASP A 354 -2.65 26.45 -1.70
N PHE A 355 -3.03 26.52 -2.98
CA PHE A 355 -3.71 25.42 -3.65
C PHE A 355 -2.75 24.27 -3.99
N THR A 356 -3.14 23.07 -3.57
CA THR A 356 -2.61 21.82 -4.09
C THR A 356 -3.73 20.84 -4.36
N GLU A 357 -3.51 19.89 -5.27
CA GLU A 357 -4.49 18.87 -5.62
C GLU A 357 -4.81 17.95 -4.44
N ASN A 358 -3.81 17.59 -3.62
CA ASN A 358 -4.04 16.76 -2.44
C ASN A 358 -4.85 17.52 -1.37
N ASN A 359 -4.67 18.83 -1.23
CA ASN A 359 -5.52 19.64 -0.34
C ASN A 359 -6.98 19.66 -0.80
N LEU A 360 -7.23 19.75 -2.12
CA LEU A 360 -8.58 19.60 -2.67
C LEU A 360 -9.14 18.20 -2.41
N CYS A 361 -8.36 17.15 -2.68
CA CYS A 361 -8.75 15.77 -2.43
C CYS A 361 -9.11 15.53 -0.96
N GLU A 362 -8.36 16.10 -0.01
CA GLU A 362 -8.67 16.02 1.42
C GLU A 362 -9.97 16.72 1.80
N ILE A 363 -10.26 17.88 1.21
CA ILE A 363 -11.56 18.55 1.41
C ILE A 363 -12.69 17.67 0.88
N VAL A 364 -12.54 17.13 -0.33
CA VAL A 364 -13.56 16.26 -0.94
C VAL A 364 -13.79 15.02 -0.09
N ARG A 365 -12.72 14.35 0.38
CA ARG A 365 -12.83 13.18 1.28
C ARG A 365 -13.47 13.52 2.61
N SER A 366 -13.10 14.66 3.22
CA SER A 366 -13.65 15.08 4.51
C SER A 366 -15.15 15.39 4.43
N VAL A 367 -15.64 15.88 3.28
CA VAL A 367 -17.05 16.24 3.08
C VAL A 367 -17.87 15.06 2.56
N ALA A 368 -17.38 14.35 1.55
CA ALA A 368 -18.14 13.34 0.81
C ALA A 368 -17.79 11.89 1.19
N GLY A 369 -16.66 11.66 1.86
CA GLY A 369 -16.20 10.33 2.23
C GLY A 369 -16.10 9.38 1.03
N ASP A 370 -16.54 8.13 1.21
CA ASP A 370 -16.41 7.07 0.20
C ASP A 370 -17.32 7.23 -1.01
N ILE A 371 -18.27 8.18 -0.99
CA ILE A 371 -19.10 8.44 -2.16
C ILE A 371 -18.34 9.24 -3.23
N ALA A 372 -17.22 9.90 -2.87
CA ALA A 372 -16.32 10.50 -3.87
C ALA A 372 -15.54 9.39 -4.57
N GLU A 373 -15.83 9.18 -5.85
CA GLU A 373 -15.20 8.14 -6.67
C GLU A 373 -13.95 8.64 -7.38
N GLU A 374 -13.99 9.86 -7.91
CA GLU A 374 -12.90 10.44 -8.69
C GLU A 374 -12.90 11.95 -8.53
N VAL A 375 -11.72 12.54 -8.37
CA VAL A 375 -11.49 13.99 -8.48
C VAL A 375 -10.47 14.19 -9.60
N LYS A 376 -10.87 14.89 -10.67
CA LYS A 376 -10.07 14.95 -11.89
C LYS A 376 -9.98 16.36 -12.45
N LEU A 377 -8.78 16.83 -12.73
CA LEU A 377 -8.55 18.06 -13.50
C LEU A 377 -9.04 17.84 -14.94
N ILE A 378 -10.03 18.62 -15.37
CA ILE A 378 -10.61 18.53 -16.72
C ILE A 378 -10.28 19.74 -17.60
N ASP A 379 -9.88 20.87 -17.02
CA ASP A 379 -9.46 22.07 -17.74
C ASP A 379 -8.43 22.86 -16.94
N ASP A 380 -7.42 23.40 -17.63
CA ASP A 380 -6.38 24.27 -17.09
C ASP A 380 -6.17 25.44 -18.06
N PHE A 381 -6.49 26.64 -17.60
CA PHE A 381 -6.50 27.85 -18.40
C PHE A 381 -5.75 28.98 -17.71
N THR A 382 -4.88 29.66 -18.44
CA THR A 382 -4.24 30.90 -17.94
C THR A 382 -4.80 32.11 -18.68
N ASN A 383 -5.32 33.08 -17.93
CA ASN A 383 -5.85 34.31 -18.49
C ASN A 383 -4.72 35.19 -19.03
N PRO A 384 -4.67 35.49 -20.35
CA PRO A 384 -3.56 36.22 -20.94
C PRO A 384 -3.48 37.69 -20.50
N LYS A 385 -4.56 38.27 -19.97
CA LYS A 385 -4.60 39.68 -19.53
C LYS A 385 -4.19 39.84 -18.07
N THR A 386 -4.62 38.92 -17.21
CA THR A 386 -4.39 39.01 -15.76
C THR A 386 -3.25 38.11 -15.28
N GLY A 387 -2.80 37.15 -16.10
CA GLY A 387 -1.85 36.11 -15.71
C GLY A 387 -2.42 35.07 -14.73
N LYS A 388 -3.68 35.22 -14.28
CA LYS A 388 -4.31 34.29 -13.35
C LYS A 388 -4.53 32.92 -14.01
N ARG A 389 -4.16 31.85 -13.32
CA ARG A 389 -4.44 30.46 -13.72
C ARG A 389 -5.78 30.01 -13.13
N SER A 390 -6.58 29.32 -13.92
CA SER A 390 -7.87 28.75 -13.56
C SER A 390 -7.83 27.26 -13.79
N ASN A 391 -8.23 26.50 -12.78
CA ASN A 391 -8.43 25.05 -12.89
C ASN A 391 -9.92 24.74 -12.84
N CYS A 392 -10.34 23.72 -13.59
CA CYS A 392 -11.66 23.11 -13.46
C CYS A 392 -11.49 21.64 -13.09
N TYR A 393 -12.03 21.26 -11.94
CA TYR A 393 -12.07 19.87 -11.49
C TYR A 393 -13.47 19.29 -11.64
N ARG A 394 -13.54 18.05 -12.11
CA ARG A 394 -14.74 17.23 -12.07
C ARG A 394 -14.66 16.29 -10.88
N ILE A 395 -15.71 16.29 -10.07
CA ILE A 395 -15.90 15.35 -8.96
C ILE A 395 -16.99 14.36 -9.38
N ALA A 396 -16.66 13.08 -9.38
CA ALA A 396 -17.60 12.00 -9.60
C ALA A 396 -18.11 11.49 -8.25
N TYR A 397 -19.39 11.67 -7.99
CA TYR A 397 -20.06 11.11 -6.81
C TYR A 397 -20.76 9.81 -7.18
N ARG A 398 -20.37 8.71 -6.55
CA ARG A 398 -21.01 7.39 -6.69
C ARG A 398 -20.89 6.61 -5.39
N SER A 399 -22.05 6.23 -4.83
CA SER A 399 -22.11 5.28 -3.71
C SER A 399 -22.06 3.85 -4.23
N MET A 400 -21.41 2.98 -3.47
CA MET A 400 -21.40 1.53 -3.72
C MET A 400 -22.69 0.84 -3.25
N GLU A 401 -23.47 1.50 -2.38
CA GLU A 401 -24.55 0.86 -1.62
C GLU A 401 -25.95 1.35 -2.03
N ARG A 402 -26.07 2.56 -2.57
CA ARG A 402 -27.36 3.15 -2.95
C ARG A 402 -27.27 4.14 -4.10
N SER A 403 -28.42 4.44 -4.71
CA SER A 403 -28.55 5.58 -5.61
C SER A 403 -28.38 6.89 -4.85
N LEU A 404 -27.76 7.87 -5.51
CA LEU A 404 -27.60 9.21 -4.97
C LEU A 404 -28.69 10.15 -5.53
N THR A 405 -29.20 11.07 -4.71
CA THR A 405 -30.17 12.10 -5.13
C THR A 405 -29.45 13.37 -5.57
N ASP A 406 -30.05 14.16 -6.46
CA ASP A 406 -29.42 15.43 -6.85
C ASP A 406 -29.37 16.43 -5.69
N GLU A 407 -30.37 16.39 -4.80
CA GLU A 407 -30.45 17.26 -3.62
C GLU A 407 -29.29 17.04 -2.65
N GLU A 408 -28.96 15.78 -2.32
CA GLU A 408 -27.84 15.49 -1.42
C GLU A 408 -26.51 15.84 -2.06
N ILE A 409 -26.32 15.57 -3.36
CA ILE A 409 -25.06 15.86 -4.05
C ILE A 409 -24.86 17.36 -4.25
N ASN A 410 -25.93 18.11 -4.48
CA ASN A 410 -25.83 19.57 -4.52
C ASN A 410 -25.42 20.14 -3.15
N ALA A 411 -25.96 19.62 -2.05
CA ALA A 411 -25.60 20.06 -0.71
C ALA A 411 -24.12 19.77 -0.39
N LEU A 412 -23.65 18.55 -0.70
CA LEU A 412 -22.23 18.18 -0.53
C LEU A 412 -21.32 19.02 -1.43
N GLN A 413 -21.70 19.22 -2.69
CA GLN A 413 -20.92 20.02 -3.62
C GLN A 413 -20.80 21.48 -3.17
N GLU A 414 -21.86 22.06 -2.61
CA GLU A 414 -21.80 23.43 -2.09
C GLU A 414 -20.87 23.54 -0.88
N GLU A 415 -20.90 22.53 0.01
CA GLU A 415 -19.96 22.47 1.13
C GLU A 415 -18.50 22.30 0.65
N VAL A 416 -18.25 21.43 -0.33
CA VAL A 416 -16.92 21.30 -0.97
C VAL A 416 -16.48 22.64 -1.57
N ARG A 417 -17.36 23.35 -2.29
CA ARG A 417 -17.06 24.66 -2.88
C ARG A 417 -16.71 25.69 -1.81
N SER A 418 -17.52 25.78 -0.77
CA SER A 418 -17.35 26.69 0.36
C SER A 418 -16.00 26.44 1.08
N GLN A 419 -15.72 25.18 1.42
CA GLN A 419 -14.46 24.82 2.08
C GLN A 419 -13.25 25.01 1.18
N THR A 420 -13.36 24.72 -0.12
CA THR A 420 -12.26 24.94 -1.08
C THR A 420 -11.93 26.43 -1.14
N ALA A 421 -12.92 27.31 -1.28
CA ALA A 421 -12.72 28.75 -1.29
C ALA A 421 -12.10 29.25 0.03
N ALA A 422 -12.64 28.79 1.17
CA ALA A 422 -12.22 29.26 2.48
C ALA A 422 -10.84 28.75 2.90
N LYS A 423 -10.55 27.46 2.70
CA LYS A 423 -9.32 26.80 3.18
C LYS A 423 -8.17 26.90 2.20
N LEU A 424 -8.46 26.89 0.89
CA LEU A 424 -7.42 26.96 -0.15
C LEU A 424 -7.26 28.36 -0.72
N GLY A 425 -8.02 29.35 -0.26
CA GLY A 425 -7.90 30.74 -0.72
C GLY A 425 -8.20 30.94 -2.21
N VAL A 426 -8.94 30.01 -2.83
CA VAL A 426 -9.27 30.08 -4.26
C VAL A 426 -10.49 30.97 -4.52
N GLU A 427 -10.53 31.60 -5.68
CA GLU A 427 -11.67 32.43 -6.11
C GLU A 427 -12.55 31.60 -7.06
N LEU A 428 -13.70 31.14 -6.57
CA LEU A 428 -14.66 30.33 -7.36
C LEU A 428 -15.14 31.08 -8.61
N ARG A 429 -15.34 30.34 -9.70
CA ARG A 429 -15.76 30.86 -11.02
C ARG A 429 -17.07 30.24 -11.50
#